data_AF-A0A2S7UXT5-F1
#
_entry.id   AF-A0A2S7UXT5-F1
#
_cell.length_a   1.000
_cell.length_b   1.000
_cell.length_c   1.000
_cell.angle_alpha   90.00
_cell.angle_beta   90.00
_cell.angle_gamma   90.00
#
_symmetry.space_group_name_H-M   'P 1'
#
loop_
_entity.id
_entity.type
_entity.pdbx_description
1 polymer ?
#
loop_
_entity_poly.entity_id
_entity_poly.type
_entity_poly.pdbx_seq_one_letter_code
_entity_poly.pdbx_strand_id
1 'polypeptide(L)'
;MTYENLAVWQRSFKLAMKVYKLFRINNDYGFKDQICRSAVSVPSNIAEGWERYSDKEKFRFLSIAKGSCGELKTQLMLAKEIGYLAKGDTDITIG
;
A
#
# COMPACT_ATOMS: atom_id res chain seq x y z
N MET A 1 11.52 11.89 -16.90
CA MET A 1 10.50 11.91 -15.83
C MET A 1 10.75 10.72 -14.94
N THR A 2 10.99 10.95 -13.65
CA THR A 2 11.21 9.87 -12.68
C THR A 2 9.87 9.40 -12.09
N TYR A 3 9.83 8.18 -11.54
CA TYR A 3 8.59 7.60 -11.00
C TYR A 3 8.01 8.40 -9.83
N GLU A 4 8.84 9.16 -9.11
CA GLU A 4 8.42 10.02 -7.99
C GLU A 4 7.50 11.17 -8.43
N ASN A 5 7.50 11.50 -9.73
CA ASN A 5 6.59 12.49 -10.30
C ASN A 5 5.20 11.91 -10.63
N LEU A 6 5.03 10.58 -10.57
CA LEU A 6 3.75 9.95 -10.85
C LEU A 6 2.79 10.20 -9.68
N ALA A 7 1.64 10.81 -9.98
CA ALA A 7 0.60 11.05 -8.97
C ALA A 7 0.15 9.75 -8.27
N VAL A 8 0.07 8.63 -9.00
CA VAL A 8 -0.27 7.32 -8.44
C VAL A 8 0.78 6.81 -7.46
N TRP A 9 2.07 7.02 -7.75
CA TRP A 9 3.16 6.66 -6.84
C TRP A 9 3.15 7.54 -5.59
N GLN A 10 2.97 8.86 -5.75
CA GLN A 10 2.93 9.77 -4.60
C GLN A 10 1.78 9.46 -3.65
N ARG A 11 0.61 9.10 -4.19
CA ARG A 11 -0.55 8.67 -3.39
C ARG A 11 -0.28 7.35 -2.67
N SER A 12 0.26 6.35 -3.36
CA SER A 12 0.55 5.05 -2.75
C SER A 12 1.67 5.12 -1.71
N PHE A 13 2.70 5.95 -1.93
CA PHE A 13 3.75 6.19 -0.95
C PHE A 13 3.21 6.85 0.31
N LYS A 14 2.37 7.89 0.18
CA LYS A 14 1.69 8.53 1.32
C LYS A 14 0.78 7.54 2.07
N LEU A 15 0.08 6.68 1.34
CA LEU A 15 -0.73 5.60 1.92
C LEU A 15 0.13 4.64 2.74
N ALA A 16 1.23 4.15 2.18
CA ALA A 16 2.17 3.28 2.89
C ALA A 16 2.69 3.94 4.17
N MET A 17 3.12 5.20 4.11
CA MET A 17 3.54 5.95 5.29
C MET A 17 2.47 6.02 6.38
N LYS A 18 1.19 6.23 6.01
CA LYS A 18 0.07 6.23 6.97
C LYS A 18 -0.09 4.87 7.64
N VAL A 19 -0.05 3.78 6.87
CA VAL A 19 -0.14 2.41 7.40
C VAL A 19 0.98 2.15 8.41
N TYR A 20 2.23 2.45 8.06
CA TYR A 20 3.36 2.27 8.98
C TYR A 20 3.20 3.07 10.28
N LYS A 21 2.63 4.27 10.22
CA LYS A 21 2.38 5.10 11.41
C LYS A 21 1.27 4.51 12.29
N LEU A 22 0.17 4.08 11.69
CA LEU A 22 -0.98 3.50 12.40
C LEU A 22 -0.61 2.20 13.11
N PHE A 23 0.13 1.32 12.45
CA PHE A 23 0.50 0.01 13.00
C PHE A 23 1.84 0.03 13.76
N ARG A 24 2.43 1.21 14.01
CA ARG A 24 3.73 1.33 14.69
C ARG A 24 3.74 0.65 16.06
N ILE A 25 2.71 0.91 16.85
CA ILE A 25 2.57 0.45 18.25
C ILE A 25 1.64 -0.78 18.39
N ASN A 26 1.24 -1.39 17.26
CA ASN A 26 0.41 -2.59 17.31
C ASN A 26 1.24 -3.79 17.80
N ASN A 27 0.72 -4.52 18.79
CA ASN A 27 1.38 -5.67 19.42
C ASN A 27 1.11 -7.00 18.69
N ASP A 28 0.19 -7.03 17.72
CA ASP A 28 0.03 -8.13 16.79
C ASP A 28 1.06 -7.99 15.66
N TYR A 29 2.27 -8.49 15.94
CA TYR A 29 3.41 -8.42 15.01
C TYR A 29 3.14 -9.13 13.68
N GLY A 30 2.33 -10.20 13.69
CA GLY A 30 1.99 -10.94 12.49
C GLY A 30 1.10 -10.12 11.55
N PHE A 31 0.03 -9.53 12.08
CA PHE A 31 -0.83 -8.64 11.31
C PHE A 31 -0.08 -7.39 10.84
N LYS A 32 0.68 -6.76 11.74
CA LYS A 32 1.50 -5.59 11.45
C LYS A 32 2.47 -5.84 10.30
N ASP A 33 3.18 -6.97 10.30
CA ASP A 33 4.10 -7.32 9.22
C ASP A 33 3.37 -7.47 7.88
N GLN A 34 2.27 -8.24 7.85
CA GLN A 34 1.52 -8.45 6.61
C GLN A 34 0.96 -7.15 6.03
N ILE A 35 0.34 -6.30 6.85
CA ILE A 35 -0.26 -5.06 6.35
C ILE A 35 0.79 -4.04 5.89
N CYS A 36 1.94 -3.97 6.59
CA CYS A 36 3.05 -3.12 6.17
C CYS A 36 3.66 -3.60 4.84
N ARG A 37 3.80 -4.92 4.65
CA ARG A 37 4.29 -5.51 3.39
C ARG A 37 3.35 -5.24 2.22
N SER A 38 2.04 -5.47 2.38
CA SER A 38 1.07 -5.15 1.33
C SER A 38 1.08 -3.65 1.02
N ALA A 39 1.23 -2.78 2.02
CA ALA A 39 1.27 -1.33 1.82
C ALA A 39 2.51 -0.83 1.08
N VAL A 40 3.72 -1.27 1.47
CA VAL A 40 4.96 -0.85 0.78
C VAL A 40 5.08 -1.47 -0.62
N SER A 41 4.48 -2.64 -0.84
CA SER A 41 4.49 -3.32 -2.13
C SER A 41 3.86 -2.47 -3.26
N VAL A 42 2.84 -1.66 -2.96
CA VAL A 42 2.16 -0.83 -3.97
C VAL A 42 3.10 0.20 -4.61
N PRO A 43 3.70 1.16 -3.87
CA PRO A 43 4.66 2.11 -4.46
C PRO A 43 5.91 1.42 -5.01
N SER A 44 6.38 0.32 -4.39
CA SER A 44 7.55 -0.42 -4.87
C SER A 44 7.32 -1.03 -6.26
N ASN A 45 6.17 -1.69 -6.48
CA ASN A 45 5.86 -2.25 -7.80
C ASN A 45 5.59 -1.16 -8.85
N ILE A 46 5.03 -0.01 -8.47
CA ILE A 46 4.89 1.12 -9.40
C ILE A 46 6.27 1.63 -9.85
N ALA A 47 7.18 1.83 -8.90
CA ALA A 47 8.55 2.27 -9.20
C ALA A 47 9.29 1.23 -10.05
N GLU A 48 9.25 -0.04 -9.63
CA GLU A 48 9.93 -1.12 -10.35
C GLU A 48 9.38 -1.28 -11.76
N GLY A 49 8.06 -1.16 -11.94
CA GLY A 49 7.43 -1.15 -13.26
C GLY A 49 7.92 0.01 -14.11
N TRP A 50 7.93 1.23 -13.58
CA TRP A 50 8.35 2.44 -14.29
C TRP A 50 9.77 2.36 -14.85
N GLU A 51 10.67 1.71 -14.11
CA GLU A 51 12.07 1.50 -14.51
C GLU A 51 12.25 0.40 -15.57
N ARG A 52 11.19 -0.32 -15.99
CA ARG A 52 11.27 -1.33 -17.05
C ARG A 52 11.24 -0.71 -18.45
N TYR A 53 11.94 -1.35 -19.37
CA TYR A 53 12.04 -0.90 -20.76
C TYR A 53 10.74 -1.15 -21.54
N SER A 54 10.12 -2.32 -21.38
CA SER A 54 8.95 -2.70 -22.18
C SER A 54 7.63 -2.37 -21.48
N ASP A 55 6.63 -2.00 -22.28
CA ASP A 55 5.28 -1.72 -21.75
C ASP A 55 4.60 -2.96 -21.18
N LYS A 56 4.95 -4.15 -21.70
CA LYS A 56 4.48 -5.43 -21.16
C LYS A 56 4.96 -5.64 -19.73
N GLU A 57 6.22 -5.36 -19.44
CA GLU A 57 6.76 -5.48 -18.08
C GLU A 57 6.18 -4.40 -17.16
N LYS A 58 6.10 -3.14 -17.62
CA LYS A 58 5.41 -2.06 -16.88
C LYS A 58 4.02 -2.50 -16.46
N PHE A 59 3.21 -3.01 -17.40
CA PHE A 59 1.85 -3.47 -17.13
C PHE A 59 1.80 -4.63 -16.14
N ARG A 60 2.75 -5.57 -16.21
CA ARG A 60 2.86 -6.66 -15.24
C ARG A 60 3.04 -6.12 -13.81
N PHE A 61 3.96 -5.19 -13.62
CA PHE A 61 4.22 -4.58 -12.31
C PHE A 61 3.05 -3.73 -11.81
N LEU A 62 2.37 -2.98 -12.68
CA LEU A 62 1.15 -2.26 -12.32
C LEU A 62 0.01 -3.22 -11.91
N SER A 63 -0.07 -4.39 -12.55
CA SER A 63 -1.03 -5.44 -12.16
C SER A 63 -0.72 -6.01 -10.78
N ILE A 64 0.56 -6.22 -10.45
CA ILE A 64 0.99 -6.64 -9.11
C ILE A 64 0.66 -5.55 -8.07
N ALA A 65 0.97 -4.28 -8.36
CA ALA A 65 0.62 -3.15 -7.49
C ALA A 65 -0.88 -3.09 -7.20
N LYS A 66 -1.72 -3.33 -8.23
CA LYS A 66 -3.19 -3.41 -8.08
C LYS A 66 -3.61 -4.59 -7.19
N GLY A 67 -2.95 -5.74 -7.30
CA GLY A 67 -3.14 -6.88 -6.39
C GLY A 67 -2.84 -6.51 -4.94
N SER A 68 -1.69 -5.89 -4.68
CA SER A 68 -1.31 -5.42 -3.34
C SER A 68 -2.28 -4.36 -2.78
N CYS A 69 -2.86 -3.49 -3.62
CA CYS A 69 -3.94 -2.59 -3.18
C CYS A 69 -5.18 -3.36 -2.68
N GLY A 70 -5.55 -4.46 -3.34
CA GLY A 70 -6.67 -5.31 -2.92
C GLY A 70 -6.42 -6.01 -1.59
N GLU A 71 -5.21 -6.56 -1.41
CA GLU A 71 -4.78 -7.15 -0.14
C GLU A 71 -4.79 -6.12 1.00
N LEU A 72 -4.16 -4.95 0.77
CA LEU A 72 -4.12 -3.87 1.75
C LEU A 72 -5.53 -3.42 2.14
N LYS A 73 -6.43 -3.24 1.17
CA LYS A 73 -7.82 -2.88 1.43
C LYS A 73 -8.51 -3.91 2.33
N THR A 74 -8.32 -5.19 2.03
CA THR A 74 -8.89 -6.30 2.81
C THR A 74 -8.37 -6.30 4.25
N GLN A 75 -7.05 -6.13 4.42
CA GLN A 75 -6.44 -6.05 5.75
C GLN A 75 -6.89 -4.82 6.52
N LEU A 76 -7.02 -3.65 5.89
CA LEU A 76 -7.56 -2.44 6.55
C LEU A 76 -9.02 -2.62 6.99
N MET A 77 -9.85 -3.27 6.18
CA MET A 77 -11.21 -3.64 6.57
C MET A 77 -11.19 -4.57 7.79
N LEU A 78 -10.35 -5.61 7.78
CA LEU A 78 -10.19 -6.51 8.93
C LEU A 78 -9.71 -5.77 10.18
N ALA A 79 -8.69 -4.91 10.06
CA ALA A 79 -8.16 -4.10 11.15
C ALA A 79 -9.24 -3.23 11.81
N LYS A 80 -10.18 -2.71 11.02
CA LYS A 80 -11.32 -1.96 11.52
C LYS A 80 -12.25 -2.86 12.36
N GLU A 81 -12.62 -4.02 11.83
CA GLU A 81 -13.56 -4.94 12.51
C GLU A 81 -12.98 -5.53 13.80
N ILE A 82 -11.67 -5.78 13.86
CA ILE A 82 -10.99 -6.29 15.07
C ILE A 82 -10.53 -5.18 16.04
N GLY A 83 -10.88 -3.91 15.76
CA GLY A 83 -10.61 -2.79 16.66
C GLY A 83 -9.16 -2.29 16.68
N TYR A 84 -8.36 -2.58 15.64
CA TYR A 84 -6.99 -2.07 15.51
C TYR A 84 -6.92 -0.62 15.02
N LEU A 85 -8.02 -0.07 14.49
CA LEU A 85 -8.13 1.31 14.03
C LEU A 85 -9.08 2.09 14.95
N ALA A 86 -8.67 3.28 15.41
CA ALA A 86 -9.53 4.15 16.19
C ALA A 86 -10.66 4.74 15.32
N LYS A 87 -11.72 5.25 15.96
CA LYS A 87 -12.93 5.78 15.29
C LYS A 87 -12.69 6.99 14.36
N GLY A 88 -11.44 7.48 14.22
CA GLY A 88 -11.03 8.52 13.28
C GLY A 88 -9.93 8.10 12.29
N ASP A 89 -9.42 6.87 12.38
CA ASP A 89 -8.35 6.37 11.50
C ASP A 89 -8.87 5.87 10.14
N THR A 90 -10.19 5.87 9.94
CA THR A 90 -10.86 5.33 8.74
C THR A 90 -10.70 6.17 7.47
N ASP A 91 -10.09 7.36 7.52
CA ASP A 91 -9.81 8.21 6.34
C ASP A 91 -8.63 7.71 5.48
N ILE A 92 -8.31 6.42 5.58
CA ILE A 92 -7.40 5.72 4.68
C ILE A 92 -8.17 5.40 3.41
N THR A 93 -8.44 6.43 2.61
CA THR A 93 -9.18 6.28 1.37
C THR A 93 -8.28 5.64 0.33
N ILE A 94 -8.60 4.41 -0.07
CA ILE A 94 -8.10 3.80 -1.31
C ILE A 94 -9.08 4.23 -2.41
N GLY A 95 -8.96 5.50 -2.82
CA GLY A 95 -9.80 6.16 -3.82
C GLY A 95 -8.96 7.00 -4.76
#